data_AF-A0A178MLV9-F1
#
_entry.id   AF-A0A178MLV9-F1
#
_cell.length_a   1.000
_cell.length_b   1.000
_cell.length_c   1.000
_cell.angle_alpha   90.00
_cell.angle_beta   90.00
_cell.angle_gamma   90.00
#
_symmetry.space_group_name_H-M   'P 1'
#
loop_
_entity.id
_entity.type
_entity.pdbx_description
1 polymer ?
#
loop_
_entity_poly.entity_id
_entity_poly.type
_entity_poly.pdbx_seq_one_letter_code
_entity_poly.pdbx_strand_id
1 'polypeptide(L)'
;MIDCFTYETAHLFGDALASQFRLRHKVFVEKQQWGVPNWRGMEYDQYDTPAAVYCVWRDDDAVVRGVARLAPTTIPYMIKDLWPELVTNGELPACPDIWESTRLGIDHDLPKPLRRRILSELILAYMEASLRHQVKGLIGIGYEWCWEHSFNRQGWPVRRLGPNKEIDGLSSYVGLLPVSHAHLHSLRAATGIHSPVLRTAEDILYQGVAAE
;
A
#
# COMPACT_ATOMS: atom_id res chain seq x y z
N MET A 1 -7.24 3.31 -12.18
CA MET A 1 -8.08 2.36 -11.42
C MET A 1 -7.14 1.34 -10.79
N ILE A 2 -7.43 0.93 -9.55
CA ILE A 2 -6.55 0.11 -8.72
C ILE A 2 -7.20 -1.24 -8.54
N ASP A 3 -6.60 -2.30 -9.09
CA ASP A 3 -7.04 -3.65 -8.80
C ASP A 3 -6.71 -3.98 -7.34
N CYS A 4 -7.74 -4.34 -6.57
CA CYS A 4 -7.62 -4.65 -5.15
C CYS A 4 -8.04 -6.10 -4.91
N PHE A 5 -7.09 -6.94 -4.53
CA PHE A 5 -7.30 -8.38 -4.46
C PHE A 5 -6.48 -9.04 -3.35
N THR A 6 -6.95 -10.22 -2.95
CA THR A 6 -6.28 -11.17 -2.05
C THR A 6 -5.79 -12.36 -2.86
N TYR A 7 -5.11 -13.32 -2.23
CA TYR A 7 -4.82 -14.60 -2.88
C TYR A 7 -6.08 -15.35 -3.33
N GLU A 8 -7.18 -15.25 -2.57
CA GLU A 8 -8.46 -15.90 -2.91
C GLU A 8 -9.05 -15.36 -4.21
N THR A 9 -8.88 -14.05 -4.46
CA THR A 9 -9.51 -13.36 -5.59
C THR A 9 -8.55 -13.04 -6.73
N ALA A 10 -7.24 -13.27 -6.57
CA ALA A 10 -6.20 -12.95 -7.55
C ALA A 10 -6.47 -13.53 -8.95
N HIS A 11 -7.08 -14.71 -9.03
CA HIS A 11 -7.43 -15.37 -10.28
C HIS A 11 -8.38 -14.56 -11.18
N LEU A 12 -9.14 -13.61 -10.60
CA LEU A 12 -10.03 -12.70 -11.34
C LEU A 12 -9.28 -11.53 -11.98
N PHE A 13 -8.01 -11.31 -11.63
CA PHE A 13 -7.21 -10.17 -12.04
C PHE A 13 -6.08 -10.54 -13.03
N GLY A 14 -6.18 -11.71 -13.65
CA GLY A 14 -5.21 -12.19 -14.63
C GLY A 14 -3.81 -12.34 -14.03
N ASP A 15 -2.82 -11.67 -14.62
CA ASP A 15 -1.42 -11.76 -14.21
C ASP A 15 -1.03 -10.76 -13.10
N ALA A 16 -1.97 -9.95 -12.60
CA ALA A 16 -1.68 -8.83 -11.69
C ALA A 16 -0.85 -9.24 -10.47
N LEU A 17 -1.13 -10.41 -9.86
CA LEU A 17 -0.38 -10.92 -8.71
C LEU A 17 1.10 -11.17 -9.06
N ALA A 18 1.38 -11.83 -10.18
CA ALA A 18 2.76 -12.10 -10.61
C ALA A 18 3.47 -10.84 -11.11
N SER A 19 2.74 -9.99 -11.83
CA SER A 19 3.29 -8.77 -12.44
C SER A 19 3.61 -7.69 -11.41
N GLN A 20 2.87 -7.60 -10.28
CA GLN A 20 3.26 -6.70 -9.20
C GLN A 20 4.57 -7.13 -8.52
N PHE A 21 4.87 -8.42 -8.35
CA PHE A 21 6.17 -8.86 -7.82
C PHE A 21 7.34 -8.50 -8.73
N ARG A 22 7.14 -8.50 -10.06
CA ARG A 22 8.14 -8.02 -11.03
C ARG A 22 8.34 -6.51 -10.96
N LEU A 23 7.26 -5.73 -10.82
CA LEU A 23 7.37 -4.29 -10.58
C LEU A 23 8.12 -4.02 -9.28
N ARG A 24 7.81 -4.75 -8.21
CA ARG A 24 8.51 -4.65 -6.92
C ARG A 24 10.01 -4.92 -7.05
N HIS A 25 10.40 -5.94 -7.82
CA HIS A 25 11.82 -6.18 -8.13
C HIS A 25 12.47 -4.96 -8.79
N LYS A 26 11.85 -4.45 -9.86
CA LYS A 26 12.33 -3.25 -10.55
C LYS A 26 12.47 -2.04 -9.61
N VAL A 27 11.45 -1.78 -8.78
CA VAL A 27 11.41 -0.60 -7.91
C VAL A 27 12.36 -0.74 -6.72
N PHE A 28 12.23 -1.82 -5.95
CA PHE A 28 12.91 -1.96 -4.66
C PHE A 28 14.31 -2.57 -4.79
N VAL A 29 14.50 -3.55 -5.67
CA VAL A 29 15.79 -4.22 -5.84
C VAL A 29 16.66 -3.49 -6.85
N GLU A 30 16.19 -3.25 -8.07
CA GLU A 30 17.03 -2.68 -9.13
C GLU A 30 17.28 -1.18 -8.95
N LYS A 31 16.22 -0.39 -8.67
CA LYS A 31 16.33 1.07 -8.58
C LYS A 31 16.74 1.56 -7.19
N GLN A 32 16.12 1.04 -6.13
CA GLN A 32 16.41 1.46 -4.75
C GLN A 32 17.54 0.66 -4.10
N GLN A 33 17.98 -0.43 -4.72
CA GLN A 33 19.10 -1.26 -4.25
C GLN A 33 18.89 -1.84 -2.85
N TRP A 34 17.64 -2.08 -2.47
CA TRP A 34 17.31 -2.70 -1.19
C TRP A 34 17.76 -4.16 -1.17
N GLY A 35 18.42 -4.55 -0.07
CA GLY A 35 18.82 -5.94 0.20
C GLY A 35 17.66 -6.83 0.65
N VAL A 36 16.56 -6.86 -0.11
CA VAL A 36 15.35 -7.63 0.19
C VAL A 36 15.29 -8.95 -0.58
N PRO A 37 14.58 -9.98 -0.05
CA PRO A 37 14.47 -11.26 -0.73
C PRO A 37 13.87 -11.13 -2.13
N ASN A 38 14.50 -11.79 -3.08
CA ASN A 38 14.03 -11.81 -4.45
C ASN A 38 14.49 -13.10 -5.14
N TRP A 39 13.74 -13.51 -6.17
CA TRP A 39 14.05 -14.69 -6.94
C TRP A 39 13.55 -14.54 -8.37
N ARG A 40 14.42 -14.83 -9.34
CA ARG A 40 14.09 -14.81 -10.79
C ARG A 40 13.37 -13.52 -11.25
N GLY A 41 13.83 -12.36 -10.79
CA GLY A 41 13.28 -11.07 -11.17
C GLY A 41 11.94 -10.71 -10.50
N MET A 42 11.61 -11.37 -9.39
CA MET A 42 10.45 -11.06 -8.55
C MET A 42 10.91 -10.76 -7.13
N GLU A 43 10.42 -9.68 -6.53
CA GLU A 43 10.62 -9.36 -5.11
C GLU A 43 9.39 -9.80 -4.33
N TYR A 44 9.59 -10.71 -3.39
CA TYR A 44 8.57 -11.21 -2.46
C TYR A 44 9.25 -11.56 -1.14
N ASP A 45 8.60 -11.31 -0.02
CA ASP A 45 9.14 -11.54 1.33
C ASP A 45 8.20 -12.43 2.16
N GLN A 46 8.56 -12.71 3.42
CA GLN A 46 7.75 -13.56 4.30
C GLN A 46 6.38 -12.96 4.66
N TYR A 47 6.13 -11.69 4.34
CA TYR A 47 4.87 -11.00 4.63
C TYR A 47 3.89 -11.05 3.45
N ASP A 48 4.30 -11.60 2.29
CA ASP A 48 3.45 -11.89 1.13
C ASP A 48 2.59 -13.15 1.35
N THR A 49 1.86 -13.16 2.47
CA THR A 49 1.02 -14.28 2.92
C THR A 49 -0.36 -14.29 2.25
N PRO A 50 -1.13 -15.40 2.32
CA PRO A 50 -2.52 -15.43 1.87
C PRO A 50 -3.43 -14.37 2.50
N ALA A 51 -3.06 -13.81 3.66
CA ALA A 51 -3.81 -12.75 4.32
C ALA A 51 -3.51 -11.33 3.78
N ALA A 52 -2.53 -11.19 2.88
CA ALA A 52 -2.20 -9.90 2.29
C ALA A 52 -3.27 -9.45 1.29
N VAL A 53 -3.53 -8.15 1.29
CA VAL A 53 -4.32 -7.44 0.28
C VAL A 53 -3.36 -6.62 -0.57
N TYR A 54 -3.43 -6.80 -1.87
CA TYR A 54 -2.62 -6.08 -2.85
C TYR A 54 -3.48 -5.01 -3.54
N CYS A 55 -2.93 -3.81 -3.65
CA CYS A 55 -3.48 -2.71 -4.43
C CYS A 55 -2.53 -2.45 -5.60
N VAL A 56 -2.98 -2.73 -6.83
CA VAL A 56 -2.15 -2.72 -8.04
C VAL A 56 -2.70 -1.74 -9.05
N TRP A 57 -1.88 -0.77 -9.47
CA TRP A 57 -2.21 0.15 -10.55
C TRP A 57 -1.70 -0.42 -11.88
N ARG A 58 -2.59 -0.51 -12.87
CA ARG A 58 -2.27 -0.91 -14.25
C ARG A 58 -2.57 0.21 -15.23
N ASP A 59 -1.73 0.36 -16.25
CA ASP A 59 -2.02 1.24 -17.39
C ASP A 59 -3.01 0.60 -18.36
N ASP A 60 -3.36 1.33 -19.42
CA ASP A 60 -4.32 0.90 -20.44
C ASP A 60 -3.86 -0.35 -21.21
N ASP A 61 -2.55 -0.64 -21.21
CA ASP A 61 -1.95 -1.85 -21.78
C ASP A 61 -1.89 -3.01 -20.77
N ALA A 62 -2.60 -2.87 -19.63
CA ALA A 62 -2.63 -3.81 -18.50
C ALA A 62 -1.26 -4.03 -17.83
N VAL A 63 -0.28 -3.13 -18.03
CA VAL A 63 1.03 -3.25 -17.41
C VAL A 63 1.00 -2.64 -16.01
N VAL A 64 1.52 -3.38 -15.03
CA VAL A 64 1.61 -2.93 -13.64
C VAL A 64 2.64 -1.80 -13.51
N ARG A 65 2.21 -0.63 -13.03
CA ARG A 65 3.08 0.55 -12.80
C ARG A 65 3.05 1.09 -11.36
N GLY A 66 2.15 0.59 -10.54
CA GLY A 66 2.07 0.97 -9.13
C GLY A 66 1.63 -0.22 -8.28
N VAL A 67 2.13 -0.28 -7.05
CA VAL A 67 1.82 -1.35 -6.11
C VAL A 67 1.82 -0.82 -4.69
N ALA A 68 0.99 -1.42 -3.86
CA ALA A 68 0.91 -1.23 -2.43
C ALA A 68 0.37 -2.51 -1.78
N ARG A 69 0.77 -2.79 -0.53
CA ARG A 69 0.35 -3.99 0.22
C ARG A 69 -0.19 -3.60 1.59
N LEU A 70 -1.28 -4.25 1.98
CA LEU A 70 -1.84 -4.22 3.32
C LEU A 70 -1.80 -5.64 3.90
N ALA A 71 -1.47 -5.77 5.19
CA ALA A 71 -1.46 -7.05 5.89
C ALA A 71 -1.96 -6.90 7.33
N PRO A 72 -2.72 -7.87 7.88
CA PRO A 72 -3.21 -7.78 9.25
C PRO A 72 -2.08 -7.90 10.28
N THR A 73 -2.18 -7.17 11.40
CA THR A 73 -1.17 -7.24 12.48
C THR A 73 -1.41 -8.42 13.44
N THR A 74 -2.45 -9.22 13.22
CA THR A 74 -2.75 -10.45 13.99
C THR A 74 -1.87 -11.64 13.61
N ILE A 75 -1.10 -11.52 12.52
CA ILE A 75 -0.10 -12.49 12.05
C ILE A 75 1.29 -11.81 12.02
N PRO A 76 2.41 -12.52 11.79
CA PRO A 76 3.71 -11.87 11.65
C PRO A 76 3.71 -10.74 10.61
N TYR A 77 4.33 -9.60 10.95
CA TYR A 77 4.39 -8.40 10.12
C TYR A 77 5.72 -7.67 10.29
N MET A 78 6.08 -6.82 9.33
CA MET A 78 7.45 -6.33 9.12
C MET A 78 8.00 -5.48 10.26
N ILE A 79 7.23 -4.49 10.71
CA ILE A 79 7.67 -3.54 11.75
C ILE A 79 7.94 -4.29 13.06
N LYS A 80 7.10 -5.26 13.44
CA LYS A 80 7.30 -6.04 14.66
C LYS A 80 8.52 -6.96 14.60
N ASP A 81 8.80 -7.53 13.43
CA ASP A 81 9.91 -8.46 13.28
C ASP A 81 11.26 -7.76 13.10
N LEU A 82 11.30 -6.67 12.34
CA LEU A 82 12.54 -6.01 11.92
C LEU A 82 12.89 -4.80 12.78
N TRP A 83 11.88 -4.03 13.20
CA TRP A 83 12.04 -2.74 13.86
C TRP A 83 11.11 -2.52 15.07
N PRO A 84 10.95 -3.51 15.97
CA PRO A 84 10.05 -3.36 17.11
C PRO A 84 10.46 -2.19 18.02
N GLU A 85 11.74 -1.85 18.07
CA GLU A 85 12.31 -0.76 18.86
C GLU A 85 11.83 0.64 18.43
N LEU A 86 11.28 0.79 17.23
CA LEU A 86 10.79 2.07 16.73
C LEU A 86 9.37 2.43 17.19
N VAL A 87 8.71 1.52 17.91
CA VAL A 87 7.40 1.79 18.53
C VAL A 87 7.61 1.97 20.03
N THR A 88 7.74 3.22 20.45
CA THR A 88 7.93 3.62 21.85
C THR A 88 6.71 4.30 22.46
N ASN A 89 5.82 4.84 21.61
CA ASN A 89 4.61 5.58 21.99
C ASN A 89 3.37 4.70 21.74
N GLY A 90 3.15 3.74 22.63
CA GLY A 90 2.09 2.73 22.53
C GLY A 90 2.66 1.34 22.37
N GLU A 91 1.81 0.40 21.97
CA GLU A 91 2.18 -1.01 21.80
C GLU A 91 2.18 -1.38 20.31
N LEU A 92 3.04 -2.35 19.96
CA LEU A 92 2.98 -3.00 18.65
C LEU A 92 1.61 -3.66 18.48
N PRO A 93 0.83 -3.30 17.44
CA PRO A 93 -0.50 -3.84 17.27
C PRO A 93 -0.46 -5.36 17.06
N ALA A 94 -1.47 -6.04 17.61
CA ALA A 94 -1.69 -7.47 17.45
C ALA A 94 -3.20 -7.76 17.39
N CYS A 95 -3.95 -6.89 16.69
CA CYS A 95 -5.40 -6.87 16.69
C CYS A 95 -5.95 -6.70 15.27
N PRO A 96 -7.20 -7.13 14.99
CA PRO A 96 -7.77 -7.05 13.65
C PRO A 96 -8.03 -5.60 13.19
N ASP A 97 -8.12 -4.66 14.13
CA ASP A 97 -8.45 -3.25 13.88
C ASP A 97 -7.29 -2.45 13.25
N ILE A 98 -6.04 -2.94 13.37
CA ILE A 98 -4.85 -2.24 12.85
C ILE A 98 -4.11 -3.15 11.89
N TRP A 99 -3.86 -2.67 10.69
CA TRP A 99 -3.13 -3.40 9.65
C TRP A 99 -1.81 -2.69 9.34
N GLU A 100 -0.83 -3.43 8.84
CA GLU A 100 0.42 -2.88 8.36
C GLU A 100 0.30 -2.51 6.87
N SER A 101 0.81 -1.34 6.50
CA SER A 101 0.94 -0.87 5.12
C SER A 101 2.41 -0.88 4.69
N THR A 102 2.69 -1.53 3.55
CA THR A 102 4.06 -1.73 3.03
C THR A 102 4.10 -1.67 1.51
N ARG A 103 5.32 -1.62 0.96
CA ARG A 103 5.57 -1.77 -0.50
C ARG A 103 4.83 -0.76 -1.38
N LEU A 104 4.68 0.48 -0.91
CA LEU A 104 4.21 1.58 -1.76
C LEU A 104 5.28 1.90 -2.82
N GLY A 105 5.10 1.37 -4.02
CA GLY A 105 6.07 1.42 -5.12
C GLY A 105 5.44 1.90 -6.42
N ILE A 106 6.20 2.69 -7.19
CA ILE A 106 5.75 3.26 -8.46
C ILE A 106 6.88 3.13 -9.47
N ASP A 107 6.56 2.78 -10.72
CA ASP A 107 7.53 2.68 -11.79
C ASP A 107 8.23 4.04 -12.02
N HIS A 108 9.54 4.07 -11.77
CA HIS A 108 10.36 5.28 -11.88
C HIS A 108 10.54 5.77 -13.31
N ASP A 109 10.32 4.91 -14.31
CA ASP A 109 10.50 5.26 -15.72
C ASP A 109 9.32 6.07 -16.27
N LEU A 110 8.25 6.25 -15.47
CA LEU A 110 7.09 7.05 -15.86
C LEU A 110 7.32 8.56 -15.66
N PRO A 111 6.65 9.40 -16.50
CA PRO A 111 6.65 10.85 -16.32
C PRO A 111 6.20 11.27 -14.92
N LYS A 112 6.85 12.29 -14.35
CA LYS A 112 6.55 12.80 -12.99
C LYS A 112 5.05 13.09 -12.74
N PRO A 113 4.28 13.70 -13.67
CA PRO A 113 2.85 13.92 -13.46
C PRO A 113 2.07 12.62 -13.26
N LEU A 114 2.38 11.60 -14.06
CA LEU A 114 1.73 10.29 -13.96
C LEU A 114 2.11 9.58 -12.65
N ARG A 115 3.39 9.61 -12.26
CA ARG A 115 3.82 9.07 -10.96
C ARG A 115 3.09 9.73 -9.79
N ARG A 116 2.89 11.05 -9.83
CA ARG A 116 2.13 11.77 -8.80
C ARG A 116 0.67 11.31 -8.76
N ARG A 117 0.04 11.13 -9.92
CA ARG A 117 -1.34 10.61 -10.00
C ARG A 117 -1.44 9.19 -9.43
N ILE A 118 -0.53 8.29 -9.83
CA ILE A 118 -0.49 6.91 -9.32
C ILE A 118 -0.33 6.91 -7.79
N LEU A 119 0.56 7.75 -7.25
CA LEU A 119 0.74 7.88 -5.80
C LEU A 119 -0.57 8.30 -5.11
N SER A 120 -1.26 9.32 -5.62
CA SER A 120 -2.55 9.75 -5.07
C SER A 120 -3.62 8.65 -5.15
N GLU A 121 -3.69 7.92 -6.26
CA GLU A 121 -4.61 6.78 -6.42
C GLU A 121 -4.29 5.63 -5.45
N LEU A 122 -3.00 5.30 -5.21
CA LEU A 122 -2.60 4.27 -4.25
C LEU A 122 -2.85 4.67 -2.79
N ILE A 123 -2.68 5.96 -2.44
CA ILE A 123 -3.00 6.47 -1.09
C ILE A 123 -4.50 6.40 -0.83
N LEU A 124 -5.32 6.78 -1.82
CA LEU A 124 -6.77 6.57 -1.75
C LEU A 124 -7.12 5.09 -1.65
N ALA A 125 -6.41 4.22 -2.39
CA ALA A 125 -6.62 2.78 -2.33
C ALA A 125 -6.36 2.21 -0.93
N TYR A 126 -5.32 2.68 -0.22
CA TYR A 126 -5.12 2.30 1.18
C TYR A 126 -6.32 2.63 2.05
N MET A 127 -6.87 3.84 1.92
CA MET A 127 -8.03 4.27 2.69
C MET A 127 -9.28 3.45 2.33
N GLU A 128 -9.59 3.31 1.04
CA GLU A 128 -10.77 2.58 0.56
C GLU A 128 -10.71 1.10 0.92
N ALA A 129 -9.55 0.45 0.76
CA ALA A 129 -9.36 -0.95 1.11
C ALA A 129 -9.48 -1.15 2.63
N SER A 130 -8.88 -0.26 3.42
CA SER A 130 -8.99 -0.31 4.88
C SER A 130 -10.44 -0.18 5.35
N LEU A 131 -11.20 0.76 4.78
CA LEU A 131 -12.63 0.92 5.10
C LEU A 131 -13.43 -0.32 4.73
N ARG A 132 -13.17 -0.93 3.56
CA ARG A 132 -13.82 -2.17 3.11
C ARG A 132 -13.56 -3.33 4.08
N HIS A 133 -12.33 -3.43 4.59
CA HIS A 133 -11.93 -4.45 5.56
C HIS A 133 -12.24 -4.07 7.02
N GLN A 134 -12.98 -2.97 7.25
CA GLN A 134 -13.34 -2.46 8.59
C GLN A 134 -12.13 -2.19 9.50
N VAL A 135 -10.98 -1.90 8.91
CA VAL A 135 -9.74 -1.53 9.59
C VAL A 135 -9.87 -0.11 10.12
N LYS A 136 -9.44 0.12 11.35
CA LYS A 136 -9.52 1.43 12.04
C LYS A 136 -8.23 2.22 11.95
N GLY A 137 -7.11 1.58 11.67
CA GLY A 137 -5.83 2.24 11.48
C GLY A 137 -4.83 1.44 10.68
N LEU A 138 -3.89 2.14 10.05
CA LEU A 138 -2.73 1.57 9.39
C LEU A 138 -1.47 1.93 10.16
N ILE A 139 -0.60 0.96 10.40
CA ILE A 139 0.77 1.21 10.83
C ILE A 139 1.70 1.10 9.60
N GLY A 140 2.71 1.95 9.52
CA GLY A 140 3.68 1.90 8.43
C GLY A 140 4.99 2.56 8.83
N ILE A 141 6.09 2.13 8.23
CA ILE A 141 7.37 2.83 8.28
C ILE A 141 7.59 3.54 6.96
N GLY A 142 8.07 4.79 7.03
CA GLY A 142 8.26 5.60 5.83
C GLY A 142 9.17 6.78 6.10
N TYR A 143 9.68 7.35 5.01
CA TYR A 143 10.52 8.54 5.08
C TYR A 143 9.73 9.73 5.61
N GLU A 144 10.37 10.54 6.45
CA GLU A 144 9.77 11.71 7.09
C GLU A 144 9.17 12.70 6.09
N TRP A 145 9.87 12.94 4.98
CA TRP A 145 9.37 13.80 3.90
C TRP A 145 8.13 13.22 3.21
N CYS A 146 8.03 11.89 3.10
CA CYS A 146 6.87 11.22 2.50
C CYS A 146 5.64 11.37 3.40
N TRP A 147 5.79 11.16 4.71
CA TRP A 147 4.72 11.40 5.68
C TRP A 147 4.14 12.81 5.59
N GLU A 148 5.02 13.80 5.49
CA GLU A 148 4.62 15.20 5.42
C GLU A 148 3.88 15.53 4.11
N HIS A 149 4.45 15.16 2.95
CA HIS A 149 3.96 15.60 1.65
C HIS A 149 2.83 14.73 1.08
N SER A 150 2.85 13.44 1.40
CA SER A 150 1.91 12.46 0.84
C SER A 150 0.71 12.22 1.76
N PHE A 151 0.82 12.51 3.06
CA PHE A 151 -0.24 12.17 4.03
C PHE A 151 -0.71 13.40 4.82
N ASN A 152 0.14 14.01 5.66
CA ASN A 152 -0.25 15.11 6.55
C ASN A 152 -0.88 16.29 5.79
N ARG A 153 -0.19 16.78 4.74
CA ARG A 153 -0.68 17.90 3.92
C ARG A 153 -1.95 17.60 3.14
N GLN A 154 -2.32 16.33 2.99
CA GLN A 154 -3.54 15.88 2.31
C GLN A 154 -4.69 15.65 3.28
N GLY A 155 -4.55 16.05 4.56
CA GLY A 155 -5.58 15.90 5.58
C GLY A 155 -5.70 14.48 6.13
N TRP A 156 -4.67 13.64 5.93
CA TRP A 156 -4.57 12.33 6.56
C TRP A 156 -3.44 12.33 7.59
N PRO A 157 -3.75 12.59 8.87
CA PRO A 157 -2.72 12.82 9.89
C PRO A 157 -1.95 11.54 10.22
N VAL A 158 -0.63 11.65 10.29
CA VAL A 158 0.26 10.56 10.72
C VAL A 158 0.63 10.75 12.18
N ARG A 159 0.19 9.86 13.06
CA ARG A 159 0.61 9.85 14.47
C ARG A 159 1.93 9.09 14.58
N ARG A 160 3.01 9.81 14.86
CA ARG A 160 4.33 9.23 15.12
C ARG A 160 4.30 8.30 16.34
N LEU A 161 4.81 7.08 16.17
CA LEU A 161 4.84 6.05 17.22
C LEU A 161 6.21 5.89 17.90
N GLY A 162 7.25 6.59 17.46
CA GLY A 162 8.55 6.55 18.11
C GLY A 162 9.63 7.37 17.40
N PRO A 163 10.92 7.09 17.67
CA PRO A 163 12.04 7.86 17.15
C PRO A 163 12.25 7.65 15.64
N ASN A 164 13.10 8.50 15.06
CA ASN A 164 13.59 8.29 13.70
C ASN A 164 14.63 7.16 13.67
N LYS A 165 14.66 6.44 12.57
CA LYS A 165 15.71 5.52 12.14
C LYS A 165 16.22 5.98 10.79
N GLU A 166 17.54 5.95 10.62
CA GLU A 166 18.11 6.12 9.30
C GLU A 166 17.95 4.83 8.49
N ILE A 167 17.27 4.93 7.35
CA ILE A 167 17.09 3.83 6.38
C ILE A 167 17.53 4.39 5.04
N ASP A 168 18.56 3.79 4.44
CA ASP A 168 19.18 4.24 3.17
C ASP A 168 19.64 5.71 3.19
N GLY A 169 20.21 6.16 4.31
CA GLY A 169 20.63 7.56 4.49
C GLY A 169 19.47 8.55 4.64
N LEU A 170 18.23 8.07 4.76
CA LEU A 170 17.04 8.89 4.91
C LEU A 170 16.35 8.67 6.26
N SER A 171 15.99 9.78 6.89
CA SER A 171 15.21 9.82 8.13
C SER A 171 13.83 9.17 7.93
N SER A 172 13.56 8.08 8.65
CA SER A 172 12.32 7.31 8.60
C SER A 172 11.75 7.11 10.01
N TYR A 173 10.43 7.00 10.14
CA TYR A 173 9.80 6.64 11.41
C TYR A 173 8.53 5.82 11.21
N VAL A 174 8.11 5.14 12.27
CA VAL A 174 6.84 4.39 12.31
C VAL A 174 5.68 5.33 12.62
N GLY A 175 4.72 5.40 11.71
CA GLY A 175 3.50 6.19 11.84
C GLY A 175 2.26 5.31 11.97
N LEU A 176 1.27 5.78 12.72
CA LEU A 176 -0.10 5.28 12.74
C LEU A 176 -0.99 6.27 11.98
N LEU A 177 -1.70 5.77 10.97
CA LEU A 177 -2.66 6.52 10.17
C LEU A 177 -4.09 6.06 10.51
N PRO A 178 -4.96 6.94 11.04
CA PRO A 178 -6.34 6.57 11.35
C PRO A 178 -7.17 6.41 10.08
N VAL A 179 -8.07 5.43 10.05
CA VAL A 179 -8.94 5.15 8.90
C VAL A 179 -10.36 5.60 9.24
N SER A 180 -10.94 6.47 8.40
CA SER A 180 -12.32 6.91 8.54
C SER A 180 -12.86 7.49 7.25
N HIS A 181 -14.18 7.57 7.12
CA HIS A 181 -14.84 8.26 6.00
C HIS A 181 -14.48 9.75 5.95
N ALA A 182 -14.23 10.39 7.09
CA ALA A 182 -13.79 11.79 7.12
C ALA A 182 -12.39 11.96 6.53
N HIS A 183 -11.47 11.02 6.82
CA HIS A 183 -10.14 11.02 6.21
C HIS A 183 -10.20 10.73 4.71
N LEU A 184 -11.07 9.80 4.27
CA LEU A 184 -11.32 9.57 2.85
C LEU A 184 -11.80 10.84 2.16
N HIS A 185 -12.76 11.56 2.75
CA HIS A 185 -13.25 12.83 2.21
C HIS A 185 -12.13 13.87 2.07
N SER A 186 -11.28 14.04 3.09
CA SER A 186 -10.12 14.94 3.03
C SER A 186 -9.14 14.56 1.90
N LEU A 187 -8.82 13.28 1.77
CA LEU A 187 -7.94 12.79 0.70
C LEU A 187 -8.53 13.05 -0.68
N ARG A 188 -9.83 12.82 -0.89
CA ARG A 188 -10.51 13.10 -2.15
C ARG A 188 -10.47 14.60 -2.49
N ALA A 189 -10.71 15.46 -1.51
CA ALA A 189 -10.62 16.91 -1.69
C ALA A 189 -9.19 17.37 -2.05
N ALA A 190 -8.16 16.80 -1.39
CA ALA A 190 -6.77 17.16 -1.63
C ALA A 190 -6.22 16.66 -2.98
N THR A 191 -6.69 15.50 -3.43
CA THR A 191 -6.22 14.86 -4.68
C THR A 191 -7.05 15.25 -5.91
N GLY A 192 -8.28 15.74 -5.72
CA GLY A 192 -9.25 15.99 -6.79
C GLY A 192 -9.86 14.72 -7.37
N ILE A 193 -9.60 13.55 -6.77
CA ILE A 193 -10.14 12.27 -7.21
C ILE A 193 -11.37 11.97 -6.35
N HIS A 194 -12.55 12.10 -6.93
CA HIS A 194 -13.81 11.97 -6.18
C HIS A 194 -14.52 10.63 -6.38
N SER A 195 -14.20 9.86 -7.42
CA SER A 195 -14.71 8.51 -7.64
C SER A 195 -13.92 7.47 -6.84
N PRO A 196 -14.55 6.31 -6.54
CA PRO A 196 -13.82 5.14 -6.05
C PRO A 196 -12.64 4.80 -6.97
N VAL A 197 -11.50 4.47 -6.38
CA VAL A 197 -10.31 4.09 -7.14
C VAL A 197 -10.14 2.58 -7.25
N LEU A 198 -10.73 1.81 -6.33
CA LEU A 198 -10.63 0.37 -6.32
C LEU A 198 -11.49 -0.30 -7.40
N ARG A 199 -10.96 -1.37 -7.96
CA ARG A 199 -11.65 -2.41 -8.72
C ARG A 199 -11.50 -3.71 -7.94
N THR A 200 -12.60 -4.25 -7.43
CA THR A 200 -12.60 -5.45 -6.59
C THR A 200 -13.15 -6.67 -7.32
N ALA A 201 -13.07 -7.84 -6.69
CA ALA A 201 -13.60 -9.08 -7.23
C ALA A 201 -15.10 -8.99 -7.53
N GLU A 202 -15.84 -8.33 -6.66
CA GLU A 202 -17.27 -8.10 -6.80
C GLU A 202 -17.56 -7.27 -8.04
N ASP A 203 -16.80 -6.20 -8.30
CA ASP A 203 -16.99 -5.38 -9.51
C ASP A 203 -16.83 -6.21 -10.80
N ILE A 204 -15.90 -7.18 -10.80
CA ILE A 204 -15.66 -8.08 -11.93
C ILE A 204 -16.81 -9.07 -12.09
N LEU A 205 -17.21 -9.71 -10.99
CA LEU A 205 -18.27 -10.73 -11.00
C LEU A 205 -19.63 -10.12 -11.37
N TYR A 206 -19.95 -8.91 -10.88
CA TYR A 206 -21.18 -8.20 -11.25
C TYR A 206 -21.21 -7.82 -12.74
N GLN A 207 -20.07 -7.44 -13.34
CA GLN A 207 -19.98 -7.18 -14.78
C GLN A 207 -20.20 -8.43 -15.63
N GLY A 208 -19.79 -9.61 -15.15
CA GLY A 208 -20.04 -10.89 -15.81
C GLY A 208 -21.52 -11.25 -15.87
N VAL A 209 -22.28 -10.98 -14.80
CA VAL A 209 -23.72 -11.29 -14.73
C VAL A 209 -24.58 -10.34 -15.57
N ALA A 210 -24.15 -9.09 -15.77
CA ALA A 210 -24.87 -8.13 -16.61
C ALA A 210 -24.66 -8.36 -18.13
N ALA A 211 -23.71 -9.22 -18.50
CA ALA A 211 -23.36 -9.55 -19.88
C ALA A 211 -23.96 -10.90 -20.37
N GLU A 212 -24.67 -11.62 -19.49
CA GLU A 212 -25.45 -12.83 -19.79
C GLU A 212 -26.96 -12.52 -19.87
#